data_AF-A0A924JJQ2-F1
#
_entry.id   AF-A0A924JJQ2-F1
#
_cell.length_a   1.000
_cell.length_b   1.000
_cell.length_c   1.000
_cell.angle_alpha   90.00
_cell.angle_beta   90.00
_cell.angle_gamma   90.00
#
_symmetry.space_group_name_H-M   'P 1'
#
loop_
_entity.id
_entity.type
_entity.pdbx_description
1 polymer ?
#
loop_
_entity_poly.entity_id
_entity_poly.type
_entity_poly.pdbx_seq_one_letter_code
_entity_poly.pdbx_strand_id
1 'polypeptide(L)' 'DRIGQLTMRNLDITDTRAKLDLYAKSGLLSAEHGSNIPKLENDKG' A
#
# COMPACT_ATOMS: atom_id res chain seq x y z
N ASP A 1 7.74 -23.66 -9.31
CA ASP A 1 6.90 -24.48 -8.41
C ASP A 1 6.00 -23.53 -7.59
N ARG A 2 5.22 -24.04 -6.61
CA ARG A 2 4.33 -23.20 -5.77
C ARG A 2 5.09 -22.24 -4.84
N ILE A 3 6.25 -22.63 -4.32
CA ILE A 3 7.17 -21.79 -3.55
C ILE A 3 7.70 -20.66 -4.42
N GLY A 4 8.19 -20.94 -5.64
CA GLY A 4 8.62 -19.88 -6.56
C GLY A 4 7.51 -18.85 -6.85
N GLN A 5 6.26 -19.30 -7.01
CA GLN A 5 5.11 -18.38 -7.18
C GLN A 5 4.86 -17.54 -5.92
N LEU A 6 4.92 -18.13 -4.73
CA LEU A 6 4.75 -17.41 -3.46
C LEU A 6 5.88 -16.40 -3.23
N THR A 7 7.12 -16.74 -3.57
CA THR A 7 8.26 -15.81 -3.48
C THR A 7 8.06 -14.60 -4.38
N MET A 8 7.62 -14.80 -5.63
CA MET A 8 7.31 -13.70 -6.53
C MET A 8 6.17 -12.82 -5.98
N ARG A 9 5.12 -13.43 -5.43
CA ARG A 9 4.03 -12.68 -4.79
C ARG A 9 4.49 -11.90 -3.56
N ASN A 10 5.38 -12.46 -2.74
CA ASN A 10 5.93 -11.78 -1.58
C ASN A 10 6.77 -10.55 -1.98
N LEU A 11 7.47 -10.62 -3.11
CA LEU A 11 8.22 -9.48 -3.66
C LEU A 11 7.25 -8.36 -4.09
N ASP A 12 6.23 -8.69 -4.89
CA ASP A 12 5.21 -7.74 -5.33
C ASP A 12 4.47 -7.08 -4.16
N ILE A 13 4.15 -7.85 -3.11
CA ILE A 13 3.49 -7.35 -1.89
C ILE A 13 4.39 -6.35 -1.17
N THR A 14 5.69 -6.64 -1.07
CA THR A 14 6.65 -5.77 -0.38
C THR A 14 6.79 -4.44 -1.11
N ASP A 15 6.96 -4.48 -2.44
CA ASP A 15 7.05 -3.27 -3.27
C ASP A 15 5.77 -2.43 -3.20
N THR A 16 4.60 -3.08 -3.20
CA THR A 16 3.31 -2.40 -3.08
C THR A 16 3.17 -1.71 -1.73
N ARG A 17 3.59 -2.36 -0.63
CA ARG A 17 3.58 -1.74 0.71
C ARG A 17 4.46 -0.50 0.78
N ALA A 18 5.65 -0.54 0.16
CA ALA A 18 6.53 0.62 0.10
C ALA A 18 5.90 1.79 -0.66
N LYS A 19 5.18 1.52 -1.77
CA LYS A 19 4.44 2.56 -2.51
C LYS A 19 3.30 3.16 -1.70
N LEU A 20 2.54 2.33 -0.98
CA LEU A 20 1.45 2.82 -0.13
C LEU A 20 1.96 3.75 0.98
N ASP A 21 3.09 3.40 1.60
CA ASP A 21 3.75 4.26 2.60
C ASP A 21 4.27 5.57 1.96
N LEU A 22 4.84 5.52 0.76
CA LEU A 22 5.23 6.71 0.01
C LEU A 22 4.04 7.64 -0.26
N TYR A 23 2.91 7.08 -0.73
CA TYR A 23 1.71 7.87 -1.00
C TYR A 23 1.07 8.44 0.28
N ALA A 24 1.19 7.74 1.41
CA ALA A 24 0.77 8.28 2.70
C ALA A 24 1.65 9.46 3.12
N LYS A 25 2.98 9.34 2.98
CA LYS A 25 3.94 10.40 3.28
C LYS A 25 3.79 11.62 2.37
N SER A 26 3.38 11.41 1.11
CA SER A 26 3.14 12.50 0.16
C SER A 26 1.75 13.14 0.31
N GLY A 27 0.93 12.70 1.26
CA GLY A 27 -0.44 13.18 1.48
C GLY A 27 -1.50 12.53 0.59
N LEU A 28 -1.13 11.84 -0.50
CA LEU A 28 -2.08 11.25 -1.46
C LEU A 28 -2.99 10.18 -0.85
N LEU A 29 -2.51 9.47 0.17
CA LEU A 29 -3.30 8.52 0.94
C LEU A 29 -3.41 8.96 2.39
N SER A 30 -4.60 8.81 2.97
CA SER A 30 -4.84 8.96 4.40
C SER A 30 -5.14 7.60 5.02
N ALA A 31 -4.62 7.35 6.22
CA ALA A 31 -5.00 6.20 7.04
C ALA A 31 -5.91 6.70 8.16
N GLU A 32 -7.18 6.30 8.15
CA GLU A 32 -8.07 6.55 9.29
C GLU A 32 -7.60 5.71 10.49
N HIS A 33 -7.70 6.27 11.70
CA HIS A 33 -7.41 5.51 12.92
C HIS A 33 -8.29 4.25 12.99
N GLY A 34 -7.67 3.08 12.90
CA GLY A 34 -8.35 1.78 12.91
C GLY A 34 -8.60 1.15 11.53
N SER A 35 -8.33 1.85 10.43
CA SER A 35 -8.40 1.26 9.08
C SER A 35 -7.07 0.60 8.70
N ASN A 36 -7.09 -0.70 8.42
CA ASN A 36 -5.91 -1.42 7.89
C ASN A 36 -5.63 -1.12 6.40
N ILE A 37 -6.53 -0.40 5.71
CA ILE A 37 -6.41 -0.08 4.29
C ILE A 37 -6.39 1.46 4.15
N PRO A 38 -5.31 2.05 3.61
CA PRO A 38 -5.26 3.48 3.31
C PRO A 38 -6.34 3.88 2.30
N LYS A 39 -6.95 5.04 2.48
CA LYS A 39 -7.94 5.63 1.57
C LYS A 39 -7.31 6.76 0.78
N LEU A 40 -7.84 7.02 -0.42
CA LEU A 40 -7.50 8.24 -1.16
C LEU A 40 -7.86 9.46 -0.32
N GLU A 41 -6.95 10.42 -0.23
CA GLU A 41 -7.33 11.73 0.29
C GLU A 41 -8.35 12.33 -0.70
N ASN A 42 -9.53 12.73 -0.21
CA ASN A 42 -10.48 13.47 -1.04
C ASN A 42 -9.82 14.79 -1.42
N ASP A 43 -9.66 15.03 -2.72
CA ASP A 43 -9.26 16.32 -3.26
C ASP A 43 -10.23 17.35 -2.66
N LYS A 44 -9.71 18.28 -1.84
CA LYS A 44 -10.51 19.37 -1.28
C LYS A 44 -10.79 20.37 -2.41
N GLY A 45 -11.73 20.00 -3.29
CA GLY A 45 -12.41 20.90 -4.21
C GLY A 45 -13.65 21.50 -3.55
#